data_AF-A0A1S3Y8E8-F1
#
_entry.id   AF-A0A1S3Y8E8-F1
#
_cell.length_a   1.000
_cell.length_b   1.000
_cell.length_c   1.000
_cell.angle_alpha   90.00
_cell.angle_beta   90.00
_cell.angle_gamma   90.00
#
_symmetry.space_group_name_H-M   'P 1'
#
loop_
_entity.id
_entity.type
_entity.pdbx_description
1 polymer ?
#
loop_
_entity_poly.entity_id
_entity_poly.type
_entity_poly.pdbx_seq_one_letter_code
_entity_poly.pdbx_strand_id
1 'polypeptide(L)'
;MKNSSMGTSLLVLLVFATLTYCSDARLQSCQPSGKIRGIKPPPGQCNPENDSDCCKQGKMYTTYKCSPPVMGNTKAVLTLNSFQKGGDGGGPSECDNQYHSDDTPVVALSTGWYSGGDRCLNYITISANDKSVKAKVVDECDSTMGCDDEHDYQPPCPNNIVDASKAVWEALGIPEGDWGEYDITWSDSCQPSGKIRGIKPPPGQCNPENDSDCCKQGKMYTTYKCSPPVTGNTKAVLTLNSFQKGGDGGGPSECDNQYHSDDTPVVALSTGWYSGGDRCLNYITISADGKSVKAKVVDECDSTMGCDDEHDYQPPCPNNIVDASKAVWEALGIPEGDWGDFDITWSDA
;
A
#
# COMPACT_ATOMS: atom_id res chain seq x y z
N MET A 1 68.47 24.82 -1.79
CA MET A 1 67.05 24.64 -1.39
C MET A 1 66.21 24.49 -2.64
N LYS A 2 65.61 23.33 -2.86
CA LYS A 2 64.25 23.10 -3.40
C LYS A 2 64.14 21.64 -3.81
N ASN A 3 63.68 20.84 -2.86
CA ASN A 3 63.12 19.53 -3.10
C ASN A 3 61.60 19.67 -3.25
N SER A 4 61.02 18.69 -3.94
CA SER A 4 59.61 18.30 -3.90
C SER A 4 58.68 18.98 -4.91
N SER A 5 58.39 18.25 -5.99
CA SER A 5 57.07 18.27 -6.65
C SER A 5 56.94 17.04 -7.57
N MET A 6 56.88 15.85 -6.98
CA MET A 6 56.51 14.62 -7.72
C MET A 6 55.60 13.68 -6.91
N GLY A 7 55.19 14.07 -5.70
CA GLY A 7 54.36 13.24 -4.81
C GLY A 7 52.85 13.50 -4.88
N THR A 8 52.41 14.62 -5.47
CA THR A 8 50.99 15.03 -5.43
C THR A 8 50.16 14.48 -6.59
N SER A 9 50.73 14.19 -7.76
CA SER A 9 49.95 13.64 -8.89
C SER A 9 49.58 12.17 -8.73
N LEU A 10 50.40 11.36 -8.04
CA LEU A 10 50.13 9.92 -7.91
C LEU A 10 49.06 9.62 -6.84
N LEU A 11 48.97 10.45 -5.80
CA LEU A 11 47.97 10.33 -4.73
C LEU A 11 46.57 10.75 -5.20
N VAL A 12 46.46 11.75 -6.08
CA VAL A 12 45.17 12.17 -6.65
C VAL A 12 44.61 11.10 -7.59
N LEU A 13 45.45 10.43 -8.38
CA LEU A 13 45.03 9.32 -9.26
C LEU A 13 44.54 8.08 -8.50
N LEU A 14 45.08 7.79 -7.31
CA LEU A 14 44.63 6.67 -6.48
C LEU A 14 43.29 6.94 -5.76
N VAL A 15 42.97 8.21 -5.46
CA VAL A 15 41.67 8.59 -4.86
C VAL A 15 40.55 8.59 -5.91
N PHE A 16 40.85 8.90 -7.17
CA PHE A 16 39.85 8.79 -8.25
C PHE A 16 39.61 7.33 -8.70
N ALA A 17 40.57 6.43 -8.52
CA ALA A 17 40.40 5.01 -8.86
C ALA A 17 39.55 4.22 -7.84
N THR A 18 39.35 4.75 -6.63
CA THR A 18 38.49 4.11 -5.60
C THR A 18 37.06 4.66 -5.59
N LEU A 19 36.77 5.76 -6.30
CA LEU A 19 35.43 6.35 -6.42
C LEU A 19 34.59 5.77 -7.57
N THR A 20 35.13 4.85 -8.37
CA THR A 20 34.42 4.10 -9.42
C THR A 20 34.06 2.67 -9.04
N TYR A 21 34.00 2.35 -7.75
CA TYR A 21 33.05 1.33 -7.30
C TYR A 21 31.66 1.99 -7.26
N CYS A 22 31.14 2.25 -8.45
CA CYS A 22 29.71 2.31 -8.64
C CYS A 22 29.24 0.89 -8.30
N SER A 23 28.85 0.68 -7.04
CA SER A 23 27.98 -0.43 -6.69
C SER A 23 26.72 -0.18 -7.50
N ASP A 24 26.70 -0.74 -8.71
CA ASP A 24 25.50 -1.00 -9.47
C ASP A 24 24.72 -1.99 -8.61
N ALA A 25 24.12 -1.48 -7.53
CA ALA A 25 23.08 -2.15 -6.77
C ALA A 25 21.87 -2.17 -7.71
N ARG A 26 22.00 -2.93 -8.80
CA ARG A 26 20.85 -3.50 -9.46
C ARG A 26 20.11 -4.18 -8.34
N LEU A 27 18.95 -3.63 -7.96
CA LEU A 27 17.96 -4.34 -7.16
C LEU A 27 17.89 -5.73 -7.77
N GLN A 28 18.45 -6.72 -7.09
CA GLN A 28 18.75 -7.98 -7.74
C GLN A 28 17.40 -8.62 -8.04
N SER A 29 17.00 -8.59 -9.32
CA SER A 29 15.72 -9.14 -9.76
C SER A 29 15.60 -10.56 -9.25
N CYS A 30 14.47 -10.91 -8.62
CA CYS A 30 14.27 -12.24 -8.03
C CYS A 30 14.71 -13.35 -8.99
N GLN A 31 15.59 -14.23 -8.53
CA GLN A 31 16.12 -15.36 -9.31
C GLN A 31 15.55 -16.68 -8.77
N PRO A 32 15.43 -17.71 -9.63
CA PRO A 32 15.13 -19.07 -9.19
C PRO A 32 16.06 -19.51 -8.05
N SER A 33 15.49 -20.09 -6.99
CA SER A 33 16.27 -20.66 -5.89
C SER A 33 16.75 -22.08 -6.18
N GLY A 34 16.08 -22.79 -7.10
CA GLY A 34 16.41 -24.16 -7.40
C GLY A 34 15.46 -24.82 -8.39
N LYS A 35 15.52 -26.15 -8.44
CA LYS A 35 14.57 -26.97 -9.18
C LYS A 35 14.30 -28.26 -8.42
N ILE A 36 13.07 -28.74 -8.50
CA ILE A 36 12.67 -30.07 -8.02
C ILE A 36 12.33 -30.98 -9.19
N ARG A 37 12.45 -32.29 -9.00
CA ARG A 37 12.08 -33.28 -10.01
C ARG A 37 10.69 -33.83 -9.68
N GLY A 38 9.75 -33.67 -10.59
CA GLY A 38 8.40 -34.20 -10.44
C GLY A 38 8.39 -35.72 -10.37
N ILE A 39 7.54 -36.24 -9.50
CA ILE A 39 7.18 -37.66 -9.41
C ILE A 39 5.79 -37.86 -9.98
N LYS A 40 5.46 -39.12 -10.30
CA LYS A 40 4.10 -39.45 -10.74
C LYS A 40 3.20 -39.53 -9.51
N PRO A 41 2.09 -38.76 -9.45
CA PRO A 41 1.14 -38.88 -8.34
C PRO A 41 0.57 -40.30 -8.26
N PRO A 42 0.39 -40.84 -7.05
CA PRO A 42 -0.44 -42.02 -6.84
C PRO A 42 -1.88 -41.79 -7.35
N PRO A 43 -2.60 -42.85 -7.73
CA PRO A 43 -3.96 -42.71 -8.23
C PRO A 43 -4.88 -41.97 -7.23
N GLY A 44 -5.48 -40.87 -7.67
CA GLY A 44 -6.42 -40.07 -6.87
C GLY A 44 -5.79 -39.09 -5.87
N GLN A 45 -4.47 -38.92 -5.87
CA GLN A 45 -3.78 -38.01 -4.95
C GLN A 45 -3.40 -36.64 -5.55
N CYS A 46 -3.78 -36.37 -6.79
CA CYS A 46 -3.68 -35.02 -7.36
C CYS A 46 -5.04 -34.63 -7.90
N ASN A 47 -5.58 -33.50 -7.43
CA ASN A 47 -6.84 -32.93 -7.90
C ASN A 47 -6.58 -31.97 -9.07
N PRO A 48 -7.12 -32.24 -10.28
CA PRO A 48 -6.98 -31.36 -11.43
C PRO A 48 -8.13 -30.33 -11.57
N GLU A 49 -8.93 -30.12 -10.53
CA GLU A 49 -9.96 -29.07 -10.51
C GLU A 49 -9.35 -27.66 -10.63
N ASN A 50 -10.16 -26.70 -11.11
CA ASN A 50 -9.77 -25.31 -11.34
C ASN A 50 -8.47 -25.13 -12.14
N ASP A 51 -8.28 -25.97 -13.17
CA ASP A 51 -7.09 -25.99 -14.04
C ASP A 51 -5.77 -26.29 -13.32
N SER A 52 -5.84 -26.96 -12.15
CA SER A 52 -4.67 -27.42 -11.41
C SER A 52 -3.87 -28.47 -12.19
N ASP A 53 -2.58 -28.23 -12.34
CA ASP A 53 -1.66 -29.10 -13.06
C ASP A 53 -1.09 -30.19 -12.12
N CYS A 54 -1.00 -31.44 -12.56
CA CYS A 54 -0.32 -32.49 -11.79
C CYS A 54 1.16 -32.63 -12.17
N CYS A 55 2.01 -32.96 -11.20
CA CYS A 55 3.42 -33.22 -11.47
C CYS A 55 3.65 -34.40 -12.43
N LYS A 56 4.61 -34.21 -13.34
CA LYS A 56 4.97 -35.18 -14.38
C LYS A 56 6.30 -35.83 -14.04
N GLN A 57 6.33 -37.16 -14.07
CA GLN A 57 7.52 -37.94 -13.73
C GLN A 57 8.75 -37.49 -14.53
N GLY A 58 9.81 -37.09 -13.82
CA GLY A 58 11.07 -36.68 -14.41
C GLY A 58 11.12 -35.25 -14.96
N LYS A 59 9.99 -34.52 -15.02
CA LYS A 59 9.98 -33.09 -15.38
C LYS A 59 10.64 -32.29 -14.25
N MET A 60 11.49 -31.32 -14.61
CA MET A 60 12.10 -30.41 -13.64
C MET A 60 11.21 -29.16 -13.50
N TYR A 61 10.83 -28.85 -12.27
CA TYR A 61 10.04 -27.66 -11.92
C TYR A 61 10.93 -26.65 -11.21
N THR A 62 10.79 -25.38 -11.56
CA THR A 62 11.59 -24.30 -10.96
C THR A 62 11.00 -23.92 -9.61
N THR A 63 11.85 -23.63 -8.63
CA THR A 63 11.43 -23.12 -7.32
C THR A 63 11.98 -21.72 -7.09
N TYR A 64 11.29 -20.96 -6.26
CA TYR A 64 11.62 -19.61 -5.87
C TYR A 64 11.51 -19.45 -4.35
N LYS A 65 12.35 -18.56 -3.79
CA LYS A 65 12.25 -18.08 -2.40
C LYS A 65 11.94 -16.59 -2.33
N CYS A 66 11.63 -16.01 -3.48
CA CYS A 66 11.43 -14.58 -3.66
C CYS A 66 10.35 -14.38 -4.72
N SER A 67 9.80 -13.17 -4.75
CA SER A 67 8.83 -12.72 -5.73
C SER A 67 9.31 -11.40 -6.36
N PRO A 68 8.72 -10.93 -7.46
CA PRO A 68 8.99 -9.60 -7.98
C PRO A 68 8.79 -8.51 -6.90
N PRO A 69 9.46 -7.34 -6.99
CA PRO A 69 9.32 -6.28 -6.00
C PRO A 69 7.87 -5.82 -5.83
N VAL A 70 7.47 -5.58 -4.57
CA VAL A 70 6.16 -5.00 -4.24
C VAL A 70 6.21 -3.49 -4.49
N MET A 71 5.24 -2.98 -5.24
CA MET A 71 5.02 -1.57 -5.57
C MET A 71 3.56 -1.20 -5.26
N GLY A 72 3.19 0.08 -5.42
CA GLY A 72 1.80 0.52 -5.26
C GLY A 72 0.80 -0.14 -6.23
N ASN A 73 1.29 -0.75 -7.31
CA ASN A 73 0.52 -1.47 -8.34
C ASN A 73 1.28 -2.73 -8.82
N THR A 74 1.64 -3.59 -7.89
CA THR A 74 2.41 -4.82 -8.16
C THR A 74 1.71 -5.68 -9.19
N LYS A 75 2.37 -5.97 -10.32
CA LYS A 75 1.81 -6.86 -11.36
C LYS A 75 1.87 -8.30 -10.90
N ALA A 76 0.79 -9.05 -11.12
CA ALA A 76 0.68 -10.45 -10.77
C ALA A 76 -0.21 -11.20 -11.78
N VAL A 77 -0.18 -12.52 -11.70
CA VAL A 77 -1.15 -13.39 -12.33
C VAL A 77 -2.12 -13.86 -11.24
N LEU A 78 -3.41 -13.65 -11.48
CA LEU A 78 -4.49 -14.17 -10.65
C LEU A 78 -4.80 -15.60 -11.08
N THR A 79 -4.83 -16.53 -10.13
CA THR A 79 -5.29 -17.91 -10.35
C THR A 79 -6.55 -18.20 -9.53
N LEU A 80 -7.30 -19.23 -9.92
CA LEU A 80 -8.52 -19.66 -9.23
C LEU A 80 -8.20 -20.81 -8.29
N ASN A 81 -8.57 -20.68 -7.02
CA ASN A 81 -8.41 -21.72 -6.01
C ASN A 81 -9.57 -21.74 -5.02
N SER A 82 -9.97 -22.94 -4.62
CA SER A 82 -10.94 -23.18 -3.55
C SER A 82 -10.24 -23.46 -2.23
N PHE A 83 -10.46 -22.56 -1.28
CA PHE A 83 -9.97 -22.66 0.11
C PHE A 83 -10.95 -23.43 1.02
N GLN A 84 -11.98 -24.03 0.44
CA GLN A 84 -12.97 -24.80 1.17
C GLN A 84 -12.41 -26.17 1.56
N LYS A 85 -13.05 -26.78 2.56
CA LYS A 85 -12.74 -28.15 2.93
C LYS A 85 -13.07 -29.10 1.78
N GLY A 86 -12.05 -29.78 1.27
CA GLY A 86 -12.17 -30.67 0.12
C GLY A 86 -12.24 -29.94 -1.22
N GLY A 87 -11.80 -28.67 -1.26
CA GLY A 87 -11.53 -27.93 -2.48
C GLY A 87 -10.18 -28.34 -3.10
N ASP A 88 -9.47 -27.36 -3.66
CA ASP A 88 -8.25 -27.61 -4.44
C ASP A 88 -7.04 -27.95 -3.56
N GLY A 89 -6.96 -27.37 -2.35
CA GLY A 89 -5.90 -27.65 -1.38
C GLY A 89 -6.23 -28.82 -0.44
N GLY A 90 -5.19 -29.58 -0.04
CA GLY A 90 -5.33 -30.69 0.90
C GLY A 90 -5.56 -30.28 2.37
N GLY A 91 -5.11 -29.09 2.77
CA GLY A 91 -5.10 -28.60 4.16
C GLY A 91 -5.86 -27.28 4.39
N PRO A 92 -6.10 -26.89 5.67
CA PRO A 92 -6.58 -25.56 6.01
C PRO A 92 -5.49 -24.50 5.80
N SER A 93 -5.87 -23.24 5.64
CA SER A 93 -4.94 -22.17 5.27
C SER A 93 -3.95 -21.79 6.38
N GLU A 94 -2.71 -21.47 6.00
CA GLU A 94 -1.57 -21.31 6.89
C GLU A 94 -1.74 -20.19 7.93
N CYS A 95 -2.36 -19.07 7.55
CA CYS A 95 -2.44 -17.90 8.42
C CYS A 95 -3.34 -18.09 9.66
N ASP A 96 -4.38 -18.93 9.56
CA ASP A 96 -5.37 -19.09 10.63
C ASP A 96 -5.84 -20.52 10.89
N ASN A 97 -5.26 -21.52 10.22
CA ASN A 97 -5.61 -22.93 10.32
C ASN A 97 -7.12 -23.19 10.10
N GLN A 98 -7.74 -22.45 9.18
CA GLN A 98 -9.16 -22.59 8.83
C GLN A 98 -9.36 -22.80 7.34
N TYR A 99 -10.51 -23.39 6.99
CA TYR A 99 -11.02 -23.41 5.63
C TYR A 99 -11.89 -22.17 5.41
N HIS A 100 -11.89 -21.63 4.21
CA HIS A 100 -12.62 -20.43 3.83
C HIS A 100 -13.60 -20.75 2.70
N SER A 101 -14.83 -20.22 2.79
CA SER A 101 -15.86 -20.42 1.74
C SER A 101 -15.45 -19.75 0.43
N ASP A 102 -15.79 -20.34 -0.71
CA ASP A 102 -15.54 -19.74 -2.04
C ASP A 102 -16.32 -18.43 -2.24
N ASP A 103 -17.36 -18.21 -1.43
CA ASP A 103 -18.13 -16.96 -1.39
C ASP A 103 -17.44 -15.86 -0.56
N THR A 104 -16.28 -16.15 0.04
CA THR A 104 -15.50 -15.20 0.84
C THR A 104 -14.27 -14.75 0.05
N PRO A 105 -14.04 -13.43 -0.14
CA PRO A 105 -12.89 -12.93 -0.90
C PRO A 105 -11.59 -13.13 -0.11
N VAL A 106 -10.97 -14.30 -0.30
CA VAL A 106 -9.68 -14.69 0.26
C VAL A 106 -8.68 -15.05 -0.83
N VAL A 107 -7.39 -14.94 -0.50
CA VAL A 107 -6.27 -15.26 -1.39
C VAL A 107 -5.10 -15.90 -0.67
N ALA A 108 -4.29 -16.64 -1.42
CA ALA A 108 -2.92 -16.99 -1.12
C ALA A 108 -1.94 -16.13 -1.93
N LEU A 109 -0.74 -15.90 -1.41
CA LEU A 109 0.32 -15.18 -2.12
C LEU A 109 1.52 -16.08 -2.34
N SER A 110 2.20 -15.94 -3.49
CA SER A 110 3.50 -16.59 -3.70
C SER A 110 4.46 -16.31 -2.54
N THR A 111 5.28 -17.30 -2.16
CA THR A 111 6.21 -17.26 -1.01
C THR A 111 6.90 -15.91 -0.76
N GLY A 112 7.45 -15.29 -1.81
CA GLY A 112 8.16 -14.01 -1.66
C GLY A 112 7.26 -12.83 -1.30
N TRP A 113 6.01 -12.82 -1.75
CA TRP A 113 5.00 -11.83 -1.36
C TRP A 113 4.31 -12.18 -0.04
N TYR A 114 4.14 -13.47 0.25
CA TYR A 114 3.65 -13.94 1.55
C TYR A 114 4.58 -13.49 2.69
N SER A 115 5.89 -13.46 2.44
CA SER A 115 6.92 -12.89 3.34
C SER A 115 6.87 -13.51 4.74
N GLY A 116 6.76 -14.84 4.82
CA GLY A 116 6.71 -15.56 6.10
C GLY A 116 5.51 -15.19 6.97
N GLY A 117 4.40 -14.78 6.36
CA GLY A 117 3.16 -14.44 7.05
C GLY A 117 3.02 -12.97 7.44
N ASP A 118 3.92 -12.07 7.00
CA ASP A 118 3.78 -10.63 7.29
C ASP A 118 2.46 -10.03 6.78
N ARG A 119 1.89 -10.64 5.73
CA ARG A 119 0.58 -10.26 5.17
C ARG A 119 -0.59 -11.06 5.71
N CYS A 120 -0.36 -12.01 6.60
CA CYS A 120 -1.43 -12.87 7.12
C CYS A 120 -2.57 -12.07 7.74
N LEU A 121 -3.78 -12.41 7.32
CA LEU A 121 -5.04 -11.82 7.76
C LEU A 121 -5.18 -10.32 7.47
N ASN A 122 -4.22 -9.72 6.75
CA ASN A 122 -4.32 -8.40 6.16
C ASN A 122 -5.06 -8.49 4.82
N TYR A 123 -5.49 -7.33 4.33
CA TYR A 123 -6.15 -7.25 3.03
C TYR A 123 -5.21 -6.69 1.99
N ILE A 124 -5.33 -7.21 0.77
CA ILE A 124 -4.78 -6.60 -0.43
C ILE A 124 -5.92 -6.09 -1.30
N THR A 125 -5.67 -5.03 -2.06
CA THR A 125 -6.58 -4.58 -3.13
C THR A 125 -6.09 -5.19 -4.43
N ILE A 126 -6.93 -6.00 -5.07
CA ILE A 126 -6.67 -6.60 -6.38
C ILE A 126 -7.46 -5.80 -7.40
N SER A 127 -6.84 -5.45 -8.53
CA SER A 127 -7.46 -4.64 -9.58
C SER A 127 -7.27 -5.24 -10.97
N ALA A 128 -8.36 -5.28 -11.73
CA ALA A 128 -8.45 -5.74 -13.12
C ALA A 128 -9.63 -5.03 -13.82
N ASN A 129 -9.48 -4.67 -15.10
CA ASN A 129 -10.56 -4.07 -15.91
C ASN A 129 -11.34 -2.93 -15.23
N ASP A 130 -10.61 -1.95 -14.67
CA ASP A 130 -11.16 -0.79 -13.94
C ASP A 130 -12.01 -1.13 -12.70
N LYS A 131 -11.99 -2.39 -12.26
CA LYS A 131 -12.60 -2.87 -11.03
C LYS A 131 -11.54 -3.26 -10.03
N SER A 132 -11.91 -3.20 -8.75
CA SER A 132 -11.06 -3.61 -7.65
C SER A 132 -11.85 -4.34 -6.58
N VAL A 133 -11.22 -5.30 -5.93
CA VAL A 133 -11.77 -6.03 -4.78
C VAL A 133 -10.73 -6.08 -3.67
N LYS A 134 -11.19 -5.93 -2.42
CA LYS A 134 -10.36 -6.22 -1.24
C LYS A 134 -10.49 -7.69 -0.90
N ALA A 135 -9.36 -8.38 -0.82
CA ALA A 135 -9.31 -9.78 -0.45
C ALA A 135 -8.36 -10.00 0.72
N LYS A 136 -8.73 -10.89 1.64
CA LYS A 136 -7.93 -11.21 2.82
C LYS A 136 -6.88 -12.26 2.45
N VAL A 137 -5.62 -12.01 2.79
CA VAL A 137 -4.55 -13.00 2.65
C VAL A 137 -4.70 -14.03 3.76
N VAL A 138 -4.95 -15.28 3.39
CA VAL A 138 -5.18 -16.39 4.33
C VAL A 138 -4.14 -17.49 4.22
N ASP A 139 -3.38 -17.54 3.12
CA ASP A 139 -2.50 -18.67 2.83
C ASP A 139 -1.21 -18.30 2.09
N GLU A 140 -0.28 -19.24 2.04
CA GLU A 140 0.88 -19.21 1.16
C GLU A 140 0.63 -20.06 -0.10
N CYS A 141 0.96 -19.52 -1.27
CA CYS A 141 1.12 -20.30 -2.49
C CYS A 141 2.60 -20.70 -2.59
N ASP A 142 2.95 -21.90 -2.08
CA ASP A 142 4.36 -22.31 -1.88
C ASP A 142 5.09 -22.46 -3.22
N SER A 143 6.04 -21.56 -3.45
CA SER A 143 6.91 -21.55 -4.63
C SER A 143 8.24 -22.25 -4.40
N THR A 144 8.50 -22.71 -3.18
CA THR A 144 9.74 -23.35 -2.73
C THR A 144 9.72 -24.87 -2.90
N MET A 145 8.54 -25.50 -2.78
CA MET A 145 8.32 -26.95 -2.79
C MET A 145 7.05 -27.34 -3.55
N GLY A 146 6.82 -28.65 -3.72
CA GLY A 146 5.76 -29.21 -4.54
C GLY A 146 6.11 -30.62 -5.02
N CYS A 147 5.22 -31.24 -5.80
CA CYS A 147 5.38 -32.59 -6.34
C CYS A 147 5.63 -33.66 -5.27
N ASP A 148 5.02 -33.53 -4.10
CA ASP A 148 5.09 -34.48 -3.00
C ASP A 148 3.71 -34.63 -2.33
N ASP A 149 3.64 -35.44 -1.27
CA ASP A 149 2.39 -35.77 -0.57
C ASP A 149 1.81 -34.57 0.21
N GLU A 150 2.66 -33.63 0.64
CA GLU A 150 2.22 -32.44 1.40
C GLU A 150 1.55 -31.40 0.50
N HIS A 151 1.89 -31.40 -0.80
CA HIS A 151 1.37 -30.46 -1.80
C HIS A 151 0.46 -31.13 -2.84
N ASP A 152 -0.17 -32.25 -2.49
CA ASP A 152 -1.08 -33.02 -3.36
C ASP A 152 -0.49 -33.31 -4.77
N TYR A 153 0.83 -33.47 -4.82
CA TYR A 153 1.61 -33.68 -6.04
C TYR A 153 1.38 -32.61 -7.14
N GLN A 154 0.94 -31.41 -6.75
CA GLN A 154 0.89 -30.22 -7.61
C GLN A 154 2.28 -29.59 -7.73
N PRO A 155 2.62 -28.92 -8.84
CA PRO A 155 3.91 -28.27 -9.01
C PRO A 155 4.07 -27.09 -8.04
N PRO A 156 5.32 -26.66 -7.76
CA PRO A 156 5.57 -25.44 -7.02
C PRO A 156 4.87 -24.26 -7.67
N CYS A 157 4.29 -23.41 -6.84
CA CYS A 157 3.63 -22.19 -7.27
C CYS A 157 4.63 -21.28 -8.02
N PRO A 158 4.22 -20.62 -9.13
CA PRO A 158 5.00 -19.53 -9.69
C PRO A 158 5.18 -18.40 -8.66
N ASN A 159 6.18 -17.55 -8.86
CA ASN A 159 6.58 -16.57 -7.85
C ASN A 159 5.87 -15.21 -7.96
N ASN A 160 4.86 -15.10 -8.82
CA ASN A 160 4.13 -13.89 -9.11
C ASN A 160 2.61 -14.13 -9.12
N ILE A 161 2.14 -15.05 -8.30
CA ILE A 161 0.73 -15.47 -8.19
C ILE A 161 0.04 -14.79 -7.01
N VAL A 162 -1.19 -14.34 -7.28
CA VAL A 162 -2.22 -14.14 -6.28
C VAL A 162 -3.26 -15.24 -6.54
N ASP A 163 -3.33 -16.22 -5.65
CA ASP A 163 -4.19 -17.38 -5.85
C ASP A 163 -5.51 -17.18 -5.11
N ALA A 164 -6.63 -17.18 -5.81
CA ALA A 164 -7.82 -16.48 -5.34
C ALA A 164 -9.10 -17.30 -5.37
N SER A 165 -9.89 -17.12 -4.32
CA SER A 165 -11.26 -17.64 -4.23
C SER A 165 -12.17 -17.15 -5.35
N LYS A 166 -13.20 -17.95 -5.65
CA LYS A 166 -14.24 -17.62 -6.63
C LYS A 166 -14.84 -16.23 -6.44
N ALA A 167 -15.10 -15.82 -5.19
CA ALA A 167 -15.64 -14.49 -4.86
C ALA A 167 -14.76 -13.33 -5.35
N VAL A 168 -13.43 -13.50 -5.40
CA VAL A 168 -12.51 -12.48 -5.93
C VAL A 168 -12.71 -12.31 -7.43
N TRP A 169 -12.79 -13.42 -8.16
CA TRP A 169 -13.03 -13.43 -9.61
C TRP A 169 -14.37 -12.80 -9.98
N GLU A 170 -15.44 -13.17 -9.26
CA GLU A 170 -16.78 -12.59 -9.44
C GLU A 170 -16.79 -11.08 -9.15
N ALA A 171 -16.13 -10.63 -8.08
CA ALA A 171 -16.07 -9.22 -7.70
C ALA A 171 -15.29 -8.36 -8.71
N LEU A 172 -14.25 -8.91 -9.32
CA LEU A 172 -13.55 -8.28 -10.45
C LEU A 172 -14.40 -8.30 -11.74
N GLY A 173 -15.49 -9.07 -11.76
CA GLY A 173 -16.39 -9.20 -12.90
C GLY A 173 -15.68 -9.71 -14.16
N ILE A 174 -14.69 -10.58 -13.97
CA ILE A 174 -14.02 -11.29 -15.06
C ILE A 174 -14.99 -12.37 -15.56
N PRO A 175 -15.28 -12.47 -16.88
CA PRO A 175 -16.17 -13.51 -17.40
C PRO A 175 -15.68 -14.91 -17.05
N GLU A 176 -16.58 -15.83 -16.68
CA GLU A 176 -16.23 -17.21 -16.31
C GLU A 176 -15.42 -17.95 -17.38
N GLY A 177 -15.62 -17.63 -18.66
CA GLY A 177 -14.85 -18.21 -19.77
C GLY A 177 -13.37 -17.79 -19.81
N ASP A 178 -13.00 -16.75 -19.05
CA ASP A 178 -11.63 -16.23 -18.92
C ASP A 178 -11.03 -16.58 -17.55
N TRP A 179 -11.67 -17.45 -16.76
CA TRP A 179 -11.12 -17.93 -15.49
C TRP A 179 -9.99 -18.94 -15.72
N GLY A 180 -9.02 -18.96 -14.81
CA GLY A 180 -7.80 -19.78 -14.91
C GLY A 180 -6.57 -18.94 -14.58
N GLU A 181 -6.07 -18.17 -15.55
CA GLU A 181 -4.98 -17.21 -15.37
C GLU A 181 -5.39 -15.83 -15.89
N TYR A 182 -5.23 -14.78 -15.07
CA TYR A 182 -5.57 -13.41 -15.48
C TYR A 182 -4.53 -12.40 -15.01
N ASP A 183 -4.11 -11.50 -15.90
CA ASP A 183 -3.18 -10.42 -15.55
C ASP A 183 -3.88 -9.38 -14.65
N ILE A 184 -3.30 -9.13 -13.48
CA ILE A 184 -3.83 -8.18 -12.49
C ILE A 184 -2.75 -7.24 -11.98
N THR A 185 -3.20 -6.24 -11.22
CA THR A 185 -2.33 -5.53 -10.28
C THR A 185 -2.86 -5.70 -8.87
N TRP A 186 -1.97 -5.67 -7.88
CA TRP A 186 -2.36 -5.66 -6.47
C TRP A 186 -1.51 -4.69 -5.66
N SER A 187 -2.06 -4.27 -4.53
CA SER A 187 -1.37 -3.46 -3.53
C SER A 187 -1.78 -3.90 -2.14
N ASP A 188 -0.92 -3.69 -1.15
CA ASP A 188 -1.35 -3.75 0.24
C ASP A 188 -2.51 -2.77 0.46
N SER A 189 -3.57 -3.21 1.14
CA SER A 189 -4.61 -2.27 1.59
C SER A 189 -4.12 -1.55 2.82
N CYS A 190 -4.25 -0.23 2.86
CA CYS A 190 -3.98 0.49 4.08
C CYS A 190 -4.96 0.06 5.19
N GLN A 191 -4.39 -0.46 6.29
CA GLN A 191 -5.10 -0.88 7.49
C GLN A 191 -4.81 0.06 8.66
N PRO A 192 -5.72 0.14 9.65
CA PRO A 192 -5.42 0.75 10.92
C PRO A 192 -4.11 0.25 11.52
N SER A 193 -3.19 1.16 11.84
CA SER A 193 -1.95 0.82 12.54
C SER A 193 -2.14 0.66 14.05
N GLY A 194 -3.25 1.17 14.58
CA GLY A 194 -3.53 1.13 16.01
C GLY A 194 -4.73 1.98 16.40
N LYS A 195 -4.82 2.27 17.70
CA LYS A 195 -5.78 3.21 18.25
C LYS A 195 -5.16 3.99 19.40
N ILE A 196 -5.50 5.27 19.51
CA ILE A 196 -5.17 6.10 20.67
C ILE A 196 -6.41 6.41 21.49
N ARG A 197 -6.22 6.72 22.77
CA ARG A 197 -7.31 7.07 23.69
C ARG A 197 -7.37 8.57 23.86
N GLY A 198 -8.50 9.17 23.50
CA GLY A 198 -8.71 10.60 23.60
C GLY A 198 -8.60 11.13 25.02
N ILE A 199 -7.93 12.27 25.15
CA ILE A 199 -7.81 13.07 26.36
C ILE A 199 -8.73 14.27 26.22
N LYS A 200 -9.36 14.71 27.33
CA LYS A 200 -10.15 15.93 27.31
C LYS A 200 -9.20 17.14 27.21
N PRO A 201 -9.37 18.05 26.24
CA PRO A 201 -8.56 19.25 26.18
C PRO A 201 -8.70 20.09 27.47
N PRO A 202 -7.61 20.68 27.98
CA PRO A 202 -7.69 21.72 28.99
C PRO A 202 -8.56 22.91 28.52
N PRO A 203 -9.12 23.72 29.45
CA PRO A 203 -9.92 24.88 29.06
C PRO A 203 -9.13 25.85 28.16
N GLY A 204 -9.70 26.19 27.01
CA GLY A 204 -9.07 27.07 26.01
C GLY A 204 -8.04 26.38 25.10
N GLN A 205 -7.85 25.07 25.25
CA GLN A 205 -7.09 24.23 24.31
C GLN A 205 -8.07 23.55 23.34
N CYS A 206 -7.62 23.30 22.10
CA CYS A 206 -8.40 22.92 20.92
C CYS A 206 -9.22 24.07 20.32
N ASN A 207 -8.88 24.45 19.08
CA ASN A 207 -9.61 25.43 18.28
C ASN A 207 -10.70 24.72 17.45
N PRO A 208 -12.00 25.01 17.66
CA PRO A 208 -13.09 24.39 16.90
C PRO A 208 -13.46 25.17 15.62
N GLU A 209 -12.62 26.08 15.13
CA GLU A 209 -12.81 26.75 13.84
C GLU A 209 -12.77 25.74 12.66
N ASN A 210 -13.37 26.12 11.52
CA ASN A 210 -13.55 25.28 10.33
C ASN A 210 -14.07 23.85 10.60
N ASP A 211 -14.97 23.71 11.57
CA ASP A 211 -15.55 22.44 11.99
C ASP A 211 -14.53 21.43 12.56
N SER A 212 -13.37 21.92 13.03
CA SER A 212 -12.36 21.11 13.70
C SER A 212 -12.91 20.44 14.97
N ASP A 213 -12.74 19.13 15.04
CA ASP A 213 -13.28 18.27 16.10
C ASP A 213 -12.30 18.19 17.28
N CYS A 214 -12.78 18.33 18.52
CA CYS A 214 -11.92 18.14 19.70
C CYS A 214 -11.98 16.71 20.26
N CYS A 215 -10.86 16.22 20.80
CA CYS A 215 -10.82 14.90 21.41
C CYS A 215 -11.76 14.74 22.61
N LYS A 216 -12.41 13.58 22.66
CA LYS A 216 -13.36 13.19 23.72
C LYS A 216 -12.70 12.22 24.68
N GLN A 217 -12.80 12.50 25.98
CA GLN A 217 -12.20 11.69 27.03
C GLN A 217 -12.60 10.22 26.91
N GLY A 218 -11.61 9.34 26.79
CA GLY A 218 -11.81 7.89 26.77
C GLY A 218 -12.30 7.32 25.45
N LYS A 219 -12.64 8.14 24.44
CA LYS A 219 -12.98 7.68 23.08
C LYS A 219 -11.72 7.09 22.43
N MET A 220 -11.86 5.94 21.78
CA MET A 220 -10.77 5.33 21.02
C MET A 220 -10.79 5.86 19.59
N TYR A 221 -9.69 6.46 19.14
CA TYR A 221 -9.51 6.96 17.79
C TYR A 221 -8.58 6.04 17.02
N THR A 222 -8.93 5.70 15.80
CA THR A 222 -8.11 4.85 14.93
C THR A 222 -6.94 5.64 14.39
N THR A 223 -5.77 5.00 14.32
CA THR A 223 -4.57 5.60 13.70
C THR A 223 -4.14 4.80 12.49
N TYR A 224 -3.44 5.46 11.58
CA TYR A 224 -2.95 4.92 10.33
C TYR A 224 -1.51 5.38 10.10
N LYS A 225 -0.65 4.47 9.64
CA LYS A 225 0.71 4.77 9.15
C LYS A 225 0.80 4.76 7.63
N CYS A 226 -0.35 4.68 6.98
CA CYS A 226 -0.50 4.50 5.55
C CYS A 226 -1.72 5.27 5.07
N SER A 227 -1.86 5.40 3.76
CA SER A 227 -3.01 5.99 3.09
C SER A 227 -3.43 5.08 1.93
N PRO A 228 -4.64 5.25 1.37
CA PRO A 228 -5.04 4.53 0.16
C PRO A 228 -4.02 4.69 -0.99
N PRO A 229 -3.94 3.74 -1.93
CA PRO A 229 -2.98 3.82 -3.04
C PRO A 229 -3.11 5.11 -3.85
N VAL A 230 -1.98 5.74 -4.17
CA VAL A 230 -1.93 6.90 -5.08
C VAL A 230 -2.09 6.42 -6.52
N THR A 231 -3.02 7.02 -7.25
CA THR A 231 -3.33 6.74 -8.66
C THR A 231 -3.34 8.06 -9.46
N GLY A 232 -3.62 7.99 -10.76
CA GLY A 232 -3.82 9.20 -11.57
C GLY A 232 -5.07 10.01 -11.19
N ASN A 233 -6.00 9.44 -10.41
CA ASN A 233 -7.22 10.10 -9.90
C ASN A 233 -7.50 9.60 -8.47
N THR A 234 -6.57 9.85 -7.56
CA THR A 234 -6.63 9.36 -6.16
C THR A 234 -7.83 9.95 -5.46
N LYS A 235 -8.78 9.11 -5.03
CA LYS A 235 -9.96 9.57 -4.28
C LYS A 235 -9.54 10.01 -2.88
N ALA A 236 -10.05 11.16 -2.44
CA ALA A 236 -9.79 11.72 -1.12
C ALA A 236 -11.02 12.50 -0.62
N VAL A 237 -11.00 12.84 0.65
CA VAL A 237 -11.89 13.85 1.24
C VAL A 237 -11.08 15.12 1.40
N LEU A 238 -11.60 16.22 0.86
CA LEU A 238 -11.08 17.56 1.05
C LEU A 238 -11.65 18.11 2.35
N THR A 239 -10.76 18.60 3.24
CA THR A 239 -11.13 19.31 4.47
C THR A 239 -10.66 20.77 4.43
N LEU A 240 -11.26 21.62 5.24
CA LEU A 240 -10.90 23.03 5.35
C LEU A 240 -10.01 23.26 6.56
N ASN A 241 -8.87 23.91 6.35
CA ASN A 241 -7.94 24.28 7.41
C ASN A 241 -7.28 25.63 7.11
N SER A 242 -6.98 26.39 8.16
CA SER A 242 -6.15 27.59 8.09
C SER A 242 -4.73 27.29 8.54
N PHE A 243 -3.80 27.43 7.59
CA PHE A 243 -2.35 27.37 7.81
C PHE A 243 -1.76 28.72 8.27
N GLN A 244 -2.62 29.71 8.52
CA GLN A 244 -2.21 31.00 9.07
C GLN A 244 -1.88 30.92 10.55
N LYS A 245 -1.07 31.87 11.01
CA LYS A 245 -0.76 32.00 12.43
C LYS A 245 -2.03 32.25 13.25
N GLY A 246 -2.32 31.34 14.19
CA GLY A 246 -3.48 31.42 15.05
C GLY A 246 -4.76 30.86 14.44
N GLY A 247 -4.66 30.21 13.27
CA GLY A 247 -5.71 29.35 12.76
C GLY A 247 -5.77 28.00 13.50
N ASP A 248 -6.60 27.12 12.97
CA ASP A 248 -6.83 25.74 13.44
C ASP A 248 -5.74 24.75 13.01
N GLY A 249 -4.86 25.10 12.07
CA GLY A 249 -3.68 24.30 11.72
C GLY A 249 -2.59 24.29 12.80
N GLY A 250 -2.76 25.05 13.89
CA GLY A 250 -1.86 25.05 15.03
C GLY A 250 -0.51 25.73 14.73
N GLY A 251 0.55 24.92 14.68
CA GLY A 251 1.93 25.36 14.47
C GLY A 251 2.26 25.79 13.03
N PRO A 252 3.51 26.23 12.77
CA PRO A 252 3.97 26.43 11.40
C PRO A 252 4.14 25.09 10.67
N SER A 253 3.94 25.07 9.35
CA SER A 253 3.86 23.83 8.57
C SER A 253 5.17 23.07 8.45
N GLU A 254 5.10 21.74 8.46
CA GLU A 254 6.25 20.83 8.60
C GLU A 254 7.27 20.96 7.47
N CYS A 255 6.83 21.19 6.22
CA CYS A 255 7.73 21.21 5.08
C CYS A 255 8.72 22.39 5.07
N ASP A 256 8.34 23.53 5.64
CA ASP A 256 9.14 24.76 5.55
C ASP A 256 9.17 25.62 6.81
N ASN A 257 8.58 25.15 7.91
CA ASN A 257 8.47 25.86 9.19
C ASN A 257 7.89 27.27 9.06
N GLN A 258 6.93 27.46 8.16
CA GLN A 258 6.26 28.75 7.93
C GLN A 258 4.75 28.63 8.08
N TYR A 259 4.11 29.77 8.36
CA TYR A 259 2.66 29.92 8.22
C TYR A 259 2.34 30.36 6.79
N HIS A 260 1.22 29.88 6.26
CA HIS A 260 0.77 30.18 4.90
C HIS A 260 -0.57 30.91 4.95
N SER A 261 -0.76 31.91 4.07
CA SER A 261 -2.05 32.64 4.00
C SER A 261 -3.14 31.72 3.46
N ASP A 262 -4.33 31.73 4.07
CA ASP A 262 -5.59 31.21 3.51
C ASP A 262 -5.88 31.64 2.06
N ASP A 263 -5.31 32.76 1.60
CA ASP A 263 -5.40 33.21 0.20
C ASP A 263 -4.40 32.48 -0.74
N THR A 264 -3.60 31.56 -0.21
CA THR A 264 -2.58 30.81 -0.95
C THR A 264 -3.02 29.35 -1.09
N PRO A 265 -3.12 28.78 -2.31
CA PRO A 265 -3.50 27.37 -2.50
C PRO A 265 -2.44 26.40 -1.94
N VAL A 266 -2.57 26.08 -0.66
CA VAL A 266 -1.73 25.12 0.06
C VAL A 266 -2.57 24.03 0.70
N VAL A 267 -1.94 22.87 0.93
CA VAL A 267 -2.56 21.69 1.55
C VAL A 267 -1.60 20.94 2.47
N ALA A 268 -2.19 20.20 3.41
CA ALA A 268 -1.57 19.07 4.10
C ALA A 268 -2.09 17.75 3.52
N LEU A 269 -1.28 16.69 3.61
CA LEU A 269 -1.67 15.34 3.19
C LEU A 269 -1.62 14.39 4.39
N SER A 270 -2.57 13.44 4.47
CA SER A 270 -2.48 12.35 5.44
C SER A 270 -1.11 11.68 5.41
N THR A 271 -0.61 11.24 6.57
CA THR A 271 0.74 10.63 6.76
C THR A 271 1.22 9.72 5.63
N GLY A 272 0.37 8.79 5.17
CA GLY A 272 0.77 7.86 4.11
C GLY A 272 0.95 8.50 2.74
N TRP A 273 0.21 9.56 2.43
CA TRP A 273 0.38 10.36 1.21
C TRP A 273 1.50 11.40 1.34
N TYR A 274 1.66 11.98 2.53
CA TYR A 274 2.78 12.86 2.85
C TYR A 274 4.13 12.15 2.65
N SER A 275 4.20 10.85 2.98
CA SER A 275 5.34 9.97 2.68
C SER A 275 6.65 10.50 3.25
N GLY A 276 6.64 10.90 4.53
CA GLY A 276 7.83 11.42 5.20
C GLY A 276 8.41 12.68 4.55
N GLY A 277 7.57 13.50 3.93
CA GLY A 277 7.97 14.74 3.27
C GLY A 277 8.41 14.59 1.80
N ASP A 278 8.29 13.41 1.19
CA ASP A 278 8.62 13.22 -0.23
C ASP A 278 7.83 14.16 -1.17
N ARG A 279 6.62 14.57 -0.75
CA ARG A 279 5.78 15.53 -1.48
C ARG A 279 5.95 16.98 -1.04
N CYS A 280 6.80 17.26 -0.05
CA CYS A 280 6.96 18.61 0.46
C CYS A 280 7.31 19.60 -0.63
N LEU A 281 6.58 20.72 -0.63
CA LEU A 281 6.74 21.84 -1.54
C LEU A 281 6.49 21.52 -3.03
N ASN A 282 6.08 20.28 -3.34
CA ASN A 282 5.58 19.89 -4.65
C ASN A 282 4.11 20.28 -4.80
N TYR A 283 3.65 20.34 -6.05
CA TYR A 283 2.25 20.62 -6.35
C TYR A 283 1.50 19.33 -6.60
N ILE A 284 0.24 19.30 -6.15
CA ILE A 284 -0.76 18.32 -6.55
C ILE A 284 -1.87 19.03 -7.32
N THR A 285 -2.55 18.29 -8.19
CA THR A 285 -3.76 18.76 -8.87
C THR A 285 -4.96 18.16 -8.17
N ILE A 286 -5.81 19.00 -7.58
CA ILE A 286 -7.04 18.61 -6.91
C ILE A 286 -8.20 18.88 -7.87
N SER A 287 -9.11 17.93 -8.02
CA SER A 287 -10.25 18.04 -8.93
C SER A 287 -11.57 17.68 -8.25
N ALA A 288 -12.58 18.52 -8.47
CA ALA A 288 -13.94 18.40 -7.96
C ALA A 288 -14.90 18.99 -8.99
N ASP A 289 -16.02 18.32 -9.28
CA ASP A 289 -17.11 18.81 -10.16
C ASP A 289 -16.65 19.44 -11.49
N GLY A 290 -15.65 18.83 -12.14
CA GLY A 290 -15.13 19.26 -13.43
C GLY A 290 -14.22 20.50 -13.38
N LYS A 291 -13.89 20.99 -12.19
CA LYS A 291 -12.87 22.02 -11.95
C LYS A 291 -11.65 21.40 -11.30
N SER A 292 -10.51 22.08 -11.46
CA SER A 292 -9.24 21.67 -10.86
C SER A 292 -8.43 22.87 -10.39
N VAL A 293 -7.64 22.66 -9.34
CA VAL A 293 -6.70 23.64 -8.80
C VAL A 293 -5.36 22.96 -8.51
N LYS A 294 -4.25 23.67 -8.77
CA LYS A 294 -2.93 23.25 -8.29
C LYS A 294 -2.71 23.83 -6.91
N ALA A 295 -2.40 22.97 -5.95
CA ALA A 295 -2.09 23.36 -4.58
C ALA A 295 -0.74 22.80 -4.16
N LYS A 296 -0.02 23.55 -3.33
CA LYS A 296 1.31 23.17 -2.84
C LYS A 296 1.18 22.38 -1.54
N VAL A 297 1.83 21.22 -1.45
CA VAL A 297 1.90 20.47 -0.20
C VAL A 297 2.87 21.19 0.75
N VAL A 298 2.38 21.63 1.90
CA VAL A 298 3.16 22.37 2.89
C VAL A 298 3.24 21.67 4.24
N ASP A 299 2.36 20.70 4.51
CA ASP A 299 2.24 20.09 5.83
C ASP A 299 1.86 18.60 5.79
N GLU A 300 1.95 17.97 6.96
CA GLU A 300 1.38 16.66 7.23
C GLU A 300 0.06 16.79 7.98
N CYS A 301 -0.97 16.03 7.57
CA CYS A 301 -2.15 15.78 8.39
C CYS A 301 -1.91 14.48 9.16
N ASP A 302 -1.41 14.57 10.40
CA ASP A 302 -0.91 13.42 11.15
C ASP A 302 -2.05 12.43 11.47
N SER A 303 -1.98 11.25 10.86
CA SER A 303 -2.95 10.16 11.04
C SER A 303 -2.48 9.12 12.06
N THR A 304 -1.31 9.29 12.64
CA THR A 304 -0.65 8.39 13.60
C THR A 304 -0.83 8.81 15.05
N MET A 305 -0.92 10.11 15.32
CA MET A 305 -0.98 10.72 16.64
C MET A 305 -2.06 11.82 16.72
N GLY A 306 -2.29 12.34 17.92
CA GLY A 306 -3.37 13.30 18.20
C GLY A 306 -3.83 13.23 19.66
N CYS A 307 -4.79 14.06 20.02
CA CYS A 307 -5.35 14.17 21.37
C CYS A 307 -4.32 14.54 22.46
N ASP A 308 -3.27 15.26 22.09
CA ASP A 308 -2.22 15.75 22.97
C ASP A 308 -1.91 17.24 22.68
N ASP A 309 -0.94 17.80 23.40
CA ASP A 309 -0.60 19.22 23.33
C ASP A 309 0.07 19.61 22.00
N GLU A 310 0.75 18.68 21.34
CA GLU A 310 1.45 18.94 20.07
C GLU A 310 0.46 19.03 18.90
N HIS A 311 -0.71 18.41 19.03
CA HIS A 311 -1.77 18.37 18.01
C HIS A 311 -3.01 19.18 18.41
N ASP A 312 -2.86 20.16 19.30
CA ASP A 312 -3.96 21.00 19.83
C ASP A 312 -5.17 20.21 20.34
N TYR A 313 -4.94 18.99 20.82
CA TYR A 313 -5.96 18.03 21.26
C TYR A 313 -7.02 17.71 20.19
N GLN A 314 -6.69 17.88 18.92
CA GLN A 314 -7.46 17.38 17.78
C GLN A 314 -7.24 15.87 17.61
N PRO A 315 -8.22 15.11 17.10
CA PRO A 315 -8.06 13.69 16.85
C PRO A 315 -7.04 13.44 15.73
N PRO A 316 -6.49 12.22 15.64
CA PRO A 316 -5.69 11.82 14.48
C PRO A 316 -6.48 12.04 13.19
N CYS A 317 -5.79 12.58 12.20
CA CYS A 317 -6.33 12.77 10.88
C CYS A 317 -6.76 11.42 10.26
N PRO A 318 -7.88 11.36 9.53
CA PRO A 318 -8.18 10.22 8.67
C PRO A 318 -7.07 10.02 7.63
N ASN A 319 -6.95 8.81 7.10
CA ASN A 319 -5.83 8.44 6.22
C ASN A 319 -6.02 8.79 4.74
N ASN A 320 -7.11 9.45 4.39
CA ASN A 320 -7.52 9.75 3.02
C ASN A 320 -7.89 11.23 2.84
N ILE A 321 -7.19 12.11 3.56
CA ILE A 321 -7.49 13.54 3.65
C ILE A 321 -6.49 14.35 2.81
N VAL A 322 -7.04 15.32 2.08
CA VAL A 322 -6.32 16.48 1.58
C VAL A 322 -6.86 17.66 2.37
N ASP A 323 -6.06 18.16 3.31
CA ASP A 323 -6.50 19.21 4.22
C ASP A 323 -6.07 20.57 3.67
N ALA A 324 -7.03 21.44 3.36
CA ALA A 324 -6.81 22.49 2.37
C ALA A 324 -7.18 23.89 2.85
N SER A 325 -6.34 24.84 2.46
CA SER A 325 -6.58 26.27 2.63
C SER A 325 -7.86 26.73 1.93
N LYS A 326 -8.45 27.82 2.43
CA LYS A 326 -9.61 28.49 1.85
C LYS A 326 -9.49 28.74 0.34
N ALA A 327 -8.33 29.18 -0.14
CA ALA A 327 -8.08 29.44 -1.56
C ALA A 327 -8.26 28.21 -2.46
N VAL A 328 -8.02 26.99 -1.95
CA VAL A 328 -8.27 25.74 -2.71
C VAL A 328 -9.77 25.55 -2.90
N TRP A 329 -10.56 25.70 -1.84
CA TRP A 329 -12.01 25.60 -1.88
C TRP A 329 -12.65 26.64 -2.81
N GLU A 330 -12.21 27.89 -2.73
CA GLU A 330 -12.67 28.96 -3.62
C GLU A 330 -12.30 28.70 -5.08
N ALA A 331 -11.09 28.19 -5.35
CA ALA A 331 -10.64 27.88 -6.72
C ALA A 331 -11.40 26.70 -7.34
N LEU A 332 -11.78 25.70 -6.54
CA LEU A 332 -12.71 24.65 -6.95
C LEU A 332 -14.14 25.19 -7.10
N GLY A 333 -14.43 26.38 -6.56
CA GLY A 333 -15.73 27.02 -6.61
C GLY A 333 -16.84 26.15 -6.01
N ILE A 334 -16.50 25.44 -4.94
CA ILE A 334 -17.45 24.72 -4.09
C ILE A 334 -18.18 25.78 -3.24
N PRO A 335 -19.53 25.77 -3.18
CA PRO A 335 -20.28 26.73 -2.38
C PRO A 335 -19.87 26.67 -0.89
N GLU A 336 -19.75 27.82 -0.22
CA GLU A 336 -19.37 27.88 1.21
C GLU A 336 -20.27 27.04 2.13
N GLY A 337 -21.54 26.85 1.77
CA GLY A 337 -22.46 26.00 2.53
C GLY A 337 -22.16 24.50 2.47
N ASP A 338 -21.29 24.09 1.55
CA ASP A 338 -20.84 22.71 1.34
C ASP A 338 -19.37 22.51 1.79
N TRP A 339 -18.79 23.49 2.49
CA TRP A 339 -17.44 23.38 3.07
C TRP A 339 -17.48 22.51 4.34
N GLY A 340 -16.39 21.79 4.59
CA GLY A 340 -16.29 20.78 5.64
C GLY A 340 -15.65 19.52 5.07
N ASP A 341 -16.46 18.52 4.71
CA ASP A 341 -16.02 17.29 4.04
C ASP A 341 -16.52 17.26 2.59
N PHE A 342 -15.61 17.21 1.61
CA PHE A 342 -16.00 17.14 0.20
C PHE A 342 -15.24 16.04 -0.56
N ASP A 343 -15.95 15.18 -1.29
CA ASP A 343 -15.33 14.13 -2.09
C ASP A 343 -14.60 14.71 -3.31
N ILE A 344 -13.31 14.41 -3.42
CA ILE A 344 -12.44 14.89 -4.50
C ILE A 344 -11.63 13.76 -5.12
N THR A 345 -10.94 14.11 -6.21
CA THR A 345 -9.79 13.34 -6.69
C THR A 345 -8.54 14.21 -6.72
N TRP A 346 -7.37 13.62 -6.55
CA TRP A 346 -6.09 14.31 -6.72
C TRP A 346 -5.03 13.46 -7.42
N SER A 347 -4.05 14.14 -8.00
CA SER A 347 -2.86 13.52 -8.60
C SER A 347 -1.62 14.37 -8.35
N ASP A 348 -0.43 13.75 -8.39
CA ASP A 348 0.83 14.50 -8.49
C ASP A 348 0.81 15.38 -9.79
N ALA A 349 1.33 16.62 -9.73
CA ALA A 349 1.08 17.68 -10.74
C ALA A 349 2.22 18.02 -11.72
#